data_AF-A0A947U913-F1
#
_entry.id   AF-A0A947U913-F1
#
_cell.length_a   1.000
_cell.length_b   1.000
_cell.length_c   1.000
_cell.angle_alpha   90.00
_cell.angle_beta   90.00
_cell.angle_gamma   90.00
#
_symmetry.space_group_name_H-M   'P 1'
#
loop_
_entity.id
_entity.type
_entity.pdbx_description
1 polymer ?
#
loop_
_entity_poly.entity_id
_entity_poly.type
_entity_poly.pdbx_seq_one_letter_code
_entity_poly.pdbx_strand_id
1 'polypeptide(L)'
;MAKRQLNRRQNWRIEKIQGERAARAAKRESQAVQILEGGDLGPEQTGLVIAHFGVQVEVEALDGELAGQVFRCHLRANLPTMVTGDQVVWRAGNQGIGVIVAQLPRSTELCRPDTRGQLKPVAANVDLIVIVFAPLPEPHANLIDRYLVAAEHAGIRPLLLLNKTDLLDEQNAVALNRMLGVYRELGYPLLEVSAHGGDGMQQLQRQLDGHVSVFVGQSGVGKSSLVNSLLPEVDTRVGPL
;
A
#
# COMPACT_ATOMS: atom_id res chain seq x y z
N MET A 1 27.20 2.30 -23.58
CA MET A 1 27.80 3.62 -23.29
C MET A 1 28.60 3.52 -21.99
N ALA A 2 29.88 3.88 -22.00
CA ALA A 2 30.81 3.63 -20.90
C ALA A 2 30.46 4.44 -19.64
N LYS A 3 30.35 3.77 -18.48
CA LYS A 3 30.18 4.42 -17.17
C LYS A 3 31.45 5.24 -16.89
N ARG A 4 31.31 6.56 -16.89
CA ARG A 4 32.38 7.51 -16.58
C ARG A 4 32.89 7.24 -15.16
N GLN A 5 34.08 6.66 -15.03
CA GLN A 5 34.70 6.40 -13.73
C GLN A 5 35.08 7.72 -13.07
N LEU A 6 34.45 8.01 -11.94
CA LEU A 6 34.70 9.21 -11.14
C LEU A 6 36.05 9.06 -10.40
N ASN A 7 36.87 10.11 -10.43
CA ASN A 7 38.16 10.12 -9.74
C ASN A 7 37.94 10.13 -8.20
N ARG A 8 38.88 9.58 -7.42
CA ARG A 8 38.81 9.44 -5.95
C ARG A 8 38.45 10.75 -5.24
N ARG A 9 38.92 11.90 -5.74
CA ARG A 9 38.57 13.25 -5.23
C ARG A 9 37.12 13.65 -5.53
N GLN A 10 36.54 13.21 -6.65
CA GLN A 10 35.15 13.49 -7.01
C GLN A 10 34.17 12.66 -6.17
N ASN A 11 34.46 11.37 -5.95
CA ASN A 11 33.67 10.53 -5.05
C ASN A 11 33.65 11.10 -3.62
N TRP A 12 34.81 11.46 -3.08
CA TRP A 12 34.89 12.04 -1.74
C TRP A 12 34.09 13.35 -1.62
N ARG A 13 34.10 14.19 -2.66
CA ARG A 13 33.34 15.45 -2.67
C ARG A 13 31.83 15.21 -2.75
N ILE A 14 31.39 14.20 -3.50
CA ILE A 14 29.98 13.79 -3.58
C ILE A 14 29.53 13.22 -2.24
N GLU A 15 30.28 12.29 -1.65
CA GLU A 15 30.00 11.70 -0.34
C GLU A 15 29.95 12.77 0.76
N LYS A 16 30.90 13.71 0.78
CA LYS A 16 30.91 14.81 1.75
C LYS A 16 29.68 15.73 1.58
N ILE A 17 29.34 16.11 0.36
CA ILE A 17 28.16 16.97 0.09
C ILE A 17 26.86 16.23 0.43
N GLN A 18 26.75 14.94 0.12
CA GLN A 18 25.60 14.13 0.48
C GLN A 18 25.49 13.92 1.99
N GLY A 19 26.61 13.66 2.67
CA GLY A 19 26.69 13.56 4.12
C GLY A 19 26.34 14.87 4.84
N GLU A 20 26.83 16.01 4.36
CA GLU A 20 26.46 17.32 4.89
C GLU A 20 24.98 17.66 4.65
N ARG A 21 24.41 17.26 3.50
CA ARG A 21 22.98 17.41 3.22
C ARG A 21 22.13 16.50 4.12
N ALA A 22 22.54 15.25 4.32
CA ALA A 22 21.88 14.31 5.22
C ALA A 22 21.93 14.78 6.68
N ALA A 23 23.08 15.27 7.15
CA ALA A 23 23.24 15.82 8.49
C ALA A 23 22.41 17.09 8.70
N ARG A 24 22.31 17.97 7.69
CA ARG A 24 21.43 19.16 7.74
C ARG A 24 19.95 18.79 7.73
N ALA A 25 19.56 17.75 6.98
CA ALA A 25 18.19 17.24 6.98
C ALA A 25 17.82 16.68 8.36
N ALA A 26 18.64 15.81 8.94
CA ALA A 26 18.45 15.26 10.28
C ALA A 26 18.45 16.33 11.39
N LYS A 27 19.28 17.38 11.25
CA LYS A 27 19.30 18.51 12.20
C LYS A 27 18.05 19.39 12.09
N ARG A 28 17.53 19.62 10.88
CA ARG A 28 16.24 20.32 10.69
C ARG A 28 15.06 19.50 11.20
N GLU A 29 15.10 18.19 10.99
CA GLU A 29 14.09 17.24 11.45
C GLU A 29 14.02 17.20 12.98
N SER A 30 15.16 17.06 13.66
CA SER A 30 15.23 17.14 15.13
C SER A 30 14.83 18.52 15.66
N GLN A 31 15.20 19.62 14.99
CA GLN A 31 14.74 20.95 15.36
C GLN A 31 13.22 21.13 15.16
N ALA A 32 12.65 20.62 14.08
CA ALA A 32 11.21 20.70 13.83
C ALA A 32 10.42 19.90 14.88
N VAL A 33 10.89 18.71 15.24
CA VAL A 33 10.29 17.90 16.32
C VAL A 33 10.41 18.62 17.68
N GLN A 34 11.56 19.23 18.00
CA GLN A 34 11.74 20.01 19.23
C GLN A 34 10.88 21.27 19.30
N ILE A 35 10.67 21.95 18.18
CA ILE A 35 9.78 23.13 18.11
C ILE A 35 8.32 22.72 18.32
N LEU A 36 7.91 21.56 17.78
CA LEU A 36 6.56 21.02 17.94
C LEU A 36 6.32 20.46 19.37
N GLU A 37 7.36 20.02 20.08
CA GLU A 37 7.26 19.64 21.51
C GLU A 37 7.04 20.85 22.45
N GLY A 38 7.29 22.07 21.98
CA GLY A 38 7.27 23.32 22.77
C GLY A 38 5.91 23.91 23.14
N GLY A 39 4.80 23.18 22.94
CA GLY A 39 3.47 23.55 23.49
C GLY A 39 2.43 24.08 22.50
N ASP A 40 2.74 24.14 21.21
CA ASP A 40 1.86 24.70 20.16
C ASP A 40 1.12 23.61 19.34
N LEU A 41 0.81 22.49 20.01
CA LEU A 41 0.07 21.36 19.44
C LEU A 41 -1.36 21.36 19.96
N GLY A 42 -2.31 21.13 19.06
CA GLY A 42 -3.73 20.91 19.38
C GLY A 42 -3.97 19.66 20.24
N PRO A 43 -5.25 19.33 20.50
CA PRO A 43 -5.60 18.13 21.26
C PRO A 43 -5.16 16.85 20.55
N GLU A 44 -5.08 15.76 21.30
CA GLU A 44 -4.89 14.42 20.74
C GLU A 44 -6.15 13.98 19.99
N GLN A 45 -5.93 13.42 18.81
CA GLN A 45 -6.98 12.97 17.89
C GLN A 45 -6.59 11.64 17.27
N THR A 46 -7.58 10.89 16.82
CA THR A 46 -7.34 9.65 16.09
C THR A 46 -7.18 9.92 14.60
N GLY A 47 -6.34 9.12 13.96
CA GLY A 47 -6.06 9.26 12.55
C GLY A 47 -5.69 7.94 11.89
N LEU A 48 -5.82 7.92 10.57
CA LEU A 48 -5.44 6.81 9.72
C LEU A 48 -4.23 7.19 8.88
N VAL A 49 -3.20 6.36 8.90
CA VAL A 49 -2.03 6.53 8.02
C VAL A 49 -2.41 6.16 6.60
N ILE A 50 -2.44 7.15 5.70
CA ILE A 50 -2.80 6.95 4.28
C ILE A 50 -1.57 6.79 3.38
N ALA A 51 -0.46 7.45 3.70
CA ALA A 51 0.78 7.33 2.92
C ALA A 51 2.03 7.55 3.78
N HIS A 52 3.11 6.84 3.43
CA HIS A 52 4.38 6.88 4.15
C HIS A 52 5.52 7.34 3.24
N PHE A 53 6.11 8.51 3.52
CA PHE A 53 7.19 9.13 2.73
C PHE A 53 8.57 9.04 3.41
N GLY A 54 8.72 8.07 4.33
CA GLY A 54 9.97 7.79 5.03
C GLY A 54 10.06 8.57 6.35
N VAL A 55 10.28 9.88 6.26
CA VAL A 55 10.40 10.78 7.43
C VAL A 55 9.05 11.39 7.83
N GLN A 56 8.17 11.57 6.85
CA GLN A 56 6.84 12.13 7.03
C GLN A 56 5.79 11.13 6.62
N VAL A 57 4.64 11.21 7.28
CA VAL A 57 3.49 10.34 7.07
C VAL A 57 2.28 11.23 6.83
N GLU A 58 1.46 10.91 5.84
CA GLU A 58 0.17 11.55 5.68
C GLU A 58 -0.86 10.79 6.51
N VAL A 59 -1.58 11.55 7.35
CA VAL A 59 -2.58 11.06 8.28
C VAL A 59 -3.90 11.74 7.95
N GLU A 60 -4.93 10.93 7.69
CA GLU A 60 -6.31 11.40 7.61
C GLU A 60 -6.91 11.42 9.02
N ALA A 61 -7.49 12.54 9.41
CA ALA A 61 -8.16 12.66 10.70
C ALA A 61 -9.46 11.84 10.70
N LEU A 62 -9.68 11.03 11.74
CA LEU A 62 -10.88 10.19 11.85
C LEU A 62 -11.97 10.85 12.71
N ASP A 63 -11.61 11.78 13.58
CA ASP A 63 -12.49 12.39 14.55
C ASP A 63 -12.35 13.92 14.63
N GLY A 64 -13.35 14.55 15.26
CA GLY A 64 -13.39 15.99 15.50
C GLY A 64 -13.71 16.84 14.27
N GLU A 65 -13.47 18.15 14.38
CA GLU A 65 -13.74 19.13 13.32
C GLU A 65 -12.87 18.96 12.08
N LEU A 66 -11.75 18.24 12.22
CA LEU A 66 -10.79 17.99 11.16
C LEU A 66 -11.07 16.67 10.42
N ALA A 67 -12.08 15.90 10.80
CA ALA A 67 -12.39 14.59 10.23
C ALA A 67 -12.46 14.64 8.69
N GLY A 68 -11.78 13.69 8.04
CA GLY A 68 -11.64 13.60 6.58
C GLY A 68 -10.59 14.54 5.98
N GLN A 69 -9.96 15.42 6.77
CA GLN A 69 -8.84 16.23 6.30
C GLN A 69 -7.51 15.47 6.46
N VAL A 70 -6.59 15.71 5.54
CA VAL A 70 -5.28 15.07 5.49
C VAL A 70 -4.19 16.01 5.98
N PHE A 71 -3.36 15.53 6.89
CA PHE A 71 -2.25 16.26 7.48
C PHE A 71 -0.93 15.54 7.26
N ARG A 72 0.12 16.31 6.98
CA ARG A 72 1.48 15.77 7.01
C ARG A 72 1.99 15.78 8.44
N CYS A 73 2.35 14.61 8.92
CA CYS A 73 2.81 14.40 10.28
C CYS A 73 4.26 13.92 10.33
N HIS A 74 4.98 14.36 11.36
CA HIS A 74 6.26 13.77 11.75
C HIS A 74 6.04 12.63 12.75
N LEU A 75 6.93 11.65 12.71
CA LEU A 75 6.97 10.59 13.72
C LEU A 75 7.88 11.00 14.88
N ARG A 76 7.49 10.66 16.11
CA ARG A 76 8.40 10.68 17.25
C ARG A 76 9.41 9.54 17.15
N ALA A 77 10.63 9.77 17.65
CA ALA A 77 11.75 8.81 17.54
C ALA A 77 11.48 7.44 18.19
N ASN A 78 10.60 7.37 19.18
CA ASN A 78 10.31 6.15 19.93
C ASN A 78 9.13 5.35 19.36
N LEU A 79 8.62 5.70 18.18
CA LEU A 79 7.52 4.98 17.56
C LEU A 79 8.00 3.73 16.81
N PRO A 80 7.21 2.66 16.83
CA PRO A 80 7.43 1.49 15.97
C PRO A 80 7.30 1.85 14.48
N THR A 81 7.68 0.92 13.60
CA THR A 81 7.58 1.12 12.15
C THR A 81 6.13 1.29 11.71
N MET A 82 5.85 2.41 11.05
CA MET A 82 4.53 2.75 10.50
C MET A 82 4.36 2.26 9.07
N VAL A 83 3.16 1.83 8.75
CA VAL A 83 2.73 1.45 7.39
C VAL A 83 1.36 2.03 7.09
N THR A 84 0.99 2.08 5.81
CA THR A 84 -0.35 2.46 5.39
C THR A 84 -1.40 1.55 6.04
N GLY A 85 -2.48 2.15 6.53
CA GLY A 85 -3.55 1.47 7.27
C GLY A 85 -3.37 1.48 8.78
N ASP A 86 -2.22 1.90 9.32
CA ASP A 86 -2.07 2.06 10.76
C ASP A 86 -3.02 3.12 11.31
N GLN A 87 -3.69 2.79 12.41
CA GLN A 87 -4.43 3.76 13.21
C GLN A 87 -3.49 4.37 14.25
N VAL A 88 -3.55 5.69 14.39
CA VAL A 88 -2.60 6.45 15.21
C VAL A 88 -3.30 7.48 16.07
N VAL A 89 -2.66 7.84 17.18
CA VAL A 89 -2.96 9.06 17.93
C VAL A 89 -1.99 10.12 17.48
N TRP A 90 -2.50 11.26 17.04
CA TRP A 90 -1.71 12.37 16.51
C TRP A 90 -2.23 13.70 17.05
N ARG A 91 -1.43 14.75 16.89
CA ARG A 91 -1.78 16.12 17.30
C ARG A 91 -1.53 17.06 16.13
N ALA A 92 -2.50 17.90 15.80
CA ALA A 92 -2.33 18.95 14.81
C ALA A 92 -1.38 20.04 15.34
N GLY A 93 -0.50 20.55 14.49
CA GLY A 93 0.32 21.72 14.79
C GLY A 93 -0.17 22.97 14.07
N ASN A 94 0.15 24.14 14.63
CA ASN A 94 -0.33 25.45 14.14
C ASN A 94 0.07 25.82 12.69
N GLN A 95 1.00 25.09 12.07
CA GLN A 95 1.48 25.33 10.70
C GLN A 95 1.04 24.25 9.69
N GLY A 96 -0.01 23.50 9.99
CA GLY A 96 -0.52 22.43 9.11
C GLY A 96 0.37 21.18 9.09
N ILE A 97 1.32 21.08 10.01
CA ILE A 97 2.17 19.91 10.23
C ILE A 97 1.81 19.30 11.58
N GLY A 98 1.40 18.04 11.60
CA GLY A 98 1.08 17.30 12.81
C GLY A 98 2.24 16.49 13.36
N VAL A 99 2.03 15.88 14.52
CA VAL A 99 2.96 14.92 15.14
C VAL A 99 2.19 13.68 15.54
N ILE A 100 2.66 12.51 15.10
CA ILE A 100 2.17 11.23 15.59
C ILE A 100 2.75 10.98 16.98
N VAL A 101 1.88 10.70 17.94
CA VAL A 101 2.22 10.50 19.35
C VAL A 101 2.26 9.03 19.71
N ALA A 102 1.33 8.23 19.17
CA ALA A 102 1.24 6.80 19.43
C ALA A 102 0.65 6.04 18.23
N GLN A 103 1.00 4.75 18.13
CA GLN A 103 0.35 3.79 17.24
C GLN A 103 -0.66 2.99 18.04
N LEU A 104 -1.86 2.79 17.48
CA LEU A 104 -2.86 1.89 18.04
C LEU A 104 -2.59 0.44 17.61
N PRO A 105 -3.04 -0.57 18.38
CA PRO A 105 -2.83 -1.98 18.04
C PRO A 105 -3.38 -2.33 16.65
N ARG A 106 -2.62 -3.12 15.89
CA ARG A 106 -3.04 -3.64 14.58
C ARG A 106 -4.03 -4.79 14.76
N SER A 107 -5.11 -4.81 13.99
CA SER A 107 -5.99 -5.97 13.86
C SER A 107 -5.37 -7.04 12.96
N THR A 108 -4.77 -6.62 11.86
CA THR A 108 -4.08 -7.48 10.89
C THR A 108 -2.79 -6.81 10.41
N GLU A 109 -1.83 -7.62 9.95
CA GLU A 109 -0.56 -7.14 9.42
C GLU A 109 -0.20 -7.91 8.16
N LEU A 110 -0.13 -7.21 7.03
CA LEU A 110 0.35 -7.77 5.78
C LEU A 110 1.86 -7.59 5.69
N CYS A 111 2.58 -8.71 5.63
CA CYS A 111 4.03 -8.74 5.54
C CYS A 111 4.52 -9.19 4.16
N ARG A 112 5.65 -8.61 3.71
CA ARG A 112 6.37 -9.03 2.51
C ARG A 112 7.82 -9.34 2.84
N PRO A 113 8.38 -10.47 2.35
CA PRO A 113 9.79 -10.74 2.48
C PRO A 113 10.62 -9.71 1.72
N ASP A 114 11.66 -9.18 2.36
CA ASP A 114 12.63 -8.31 1.71
C ASP A 114 13.70 -9.12 0.95
N THR A 115 14.68 -8.44 0.35
CA THR A 115 15.76 -9.09 -0.42
C THR A 115 16.65 -10.00 0.42
N ARG A 116 16.57 -9.90 1.75
CA ARG A 116 17.29 -10.74 2.72
C ARG A 116 16.39 -11.81 3.34
N GLY A 117 15.14 -11.92 2.88
CA GLY A 117 14.15 -12.86 3.38
C GLY A 117 13.49 -12.44 4.70
N GLN A 118 13.77 -11.23 5.20
CA GLN A 118 13.11 -10.74 6.41
C GLN A 118 11.72 -10.22 6.07
N LEU A 119 10.71 -10.65 6.83
CA LEU A 119 9.35 -10.14 6.70
C LEU A 119 9.30 -8.69 7.16
N LYS A 120 8.80 -7.82 6.29
CA LYS A 120 8.53 -6.42 6.60
C LYS A 120 7.05 -6.13 6.43
N PRO A 121 6.42 -5.43 7.39
CA PRO A 121 5.05 -4.98 7.22
C PRO A 121 4.97 -4.03 6.04
N VAL A 122 3.93 -4.18 5.22
CA VAL A 122 3.64 -3.31 4.06
C VAL A 122 2.30 -2.60 4.20
N ALA A 123 1.35 -3.19 4.92
CA ALA A 123 0.07 -2.61 5.24
C ALA A 123 -0.47 -3.20 6.55
N ALA A 124 -1.31 -2.45 7.25
CA ALA A 124 -1.95 -2.86 8.49
C ALA A 124 -3.47 -2.66 8.42
N ASN A 125 -4.21 -3.36 9.29
CA ASN A 125 -5.67 -3.24 9.41
C ASN A 125 -6.39 -3.45 8.06
N VAL A 126 -5.90 -4.44 7.30
CA VAL A 126 -6.49 -4.88 6.04
C VAL A 126 -7.40 -6.08 6.33
N ASP A 127 -8.63 -6.03 5.85
CA ASP A 127 -9.62 -7.08 6.08
C ASP A 127 -9.81 -7.99 4.85
N LEU A 128 -9.42 -7.50 3.67
CA LEU A 128 -9.56 -8.21 2.40
C LEU A 128 -8.31 -8.11 1.54
N ILE A 129 -7.81 -9.25 1.06
CA ILE A 129 -6.77 -9.33 0.02
C ILE A 129 -7.41 -9.75 -1.30
N VAL A 130 -7.42 -8.83 -2.27
CA VAL A 130 -7.88 -9.09 -3.63
C VAL A 130 -6.69 -9.54 -4.48
N ILE A 131 -6.63 -10.84 -4.76
CA ILE A 131 -5.58 -11.48 -5.57
C ILE A 131 -5.98 -11.39 -7.04
N VAL A 132 -5.39 -10.41 -7.73
CA VAL A 132 -5.70 -10.12 -9.14
C VAL A 132 -4.77 -10.89 -10.07
N PHE A 133 -5.37 -11.61 -11.00
CA PHE A 133 -4.69 -12.27 -12.10
C PHE A 133 -5.50 -12.06 -13.38
N ALA A 134 -4.91 -12.37 -14.54
CA ALA A 134 -5.53 -12.19 -15.85
C ALA A 134 -5.12 -13.36 -16.75
N PRO A 135 -5.81 -13.61 -17.88
CA PRO A 135 -5.33 -14.57 -18.88
C PRO A 135 -3.94 -14.20 -19.41
N LEU A 136 -3.66 -12.89 -19.52
CA LEU A 136 -2.40 -12.33 -19.98
C LEU A 136 -1.92 -11.17 -19.06
N PRO A 137 -0.70 -11.25 -18.49
CA PRO A 137 0.27 -12.35 -18.58
C PRO A 137 -0.24 -13.65 -17.93
N GLU A 138 0.28 -14.81 -18.37
CA GLU A 138 -0.19 -16.13 -17.94
C GLU A 138 -0.17 -16.26 -16.41
N PRO A 139 -1.28 -16.68 -15.78
CA PRO A 139 -1.34 -16.80 -14.33
C PRO A 139 -0.64 -18.07 -13.86
N HIS A 140 0.23 -17.91 -12.86
CA HIS A 140 0.92 -19.03 -12.23
C HIS A 140 0.25 -19.41 -10.90
N ALA A 141 -0.18 -20.67 -10.77
CA ALA A 141 -0.77 -21.20 -9.54
C ALA A 141 0.09 -20.92 -8.30
N ASN A 142 1.41 -21.16 -8.39
CA ASN A 142 2.36 -20.90 -7.32
C ASN A 142 2.31 -19.45 -6.79
N LEU A 143 2.01 -18.46 -7.63
CA LEU A 143 1.88 -17.07 -7.16
C LEU A 143 0.57 -16.87 -6.39
N ILE A 144 -0.53 -17.45 -6.86
CA ILE A 144 -1.83 -17.43 -6.18
C ILE A 144 -1.71 -18.13 -4.83
N ASP A 145 -1.14 -19.34 -4.80
CA ASP A 145 -0.91 -20.13 -3.59
C ASP A 145 -0.13 -19.35 -2.53
N ARG A 146 0.94 -18.65 -2.94
CA ARG A 146 1.73 -17.83 -2.02
C ARG A 146 0.94 -16.68 -1.41
N TYR A 147 0.03 -16.06 -2.17
CA TYR A 147 -0.84 -15.02 -1.64
C TYR A 147 -1.91 -15.59 -0.72
N LEU A 148 -2.49 -16.75 -1.05
CA LEU A 148 -3.44 -17.44 -0.18
C LEU A 148 -2.79 -17.82 1.16
N VAL A 149 -1.58 -18.39 1.13
CA VAL A 149 -0.81 -18.69 2.36
C VAL A 149 -0.55 -17.42 3.17
N ALA A 150 -0.19 -16.31 2.53
CA ALA A 150 0.01 -15.05 3.22
C ALA A 150 -1.28 -14.48 3.83
N ALA A 151 -2.41 -14.61 3.12
CA ALA A 151 -3.72 -14.17 3.58
C ALA A 151 -4.18 -14.95 4.81
N GLU A 152 -4.13 -16.28 4.74
CA GLU A 152 -4.47 -17.17 5.85
C GLU A 152 -3.54 -16.96 7.05
N HIS A 153 -2.23 -16.79 6.81
CA HIS A 153 -1.27 -16.51 7.89
C HIS A 153 -1.55 -15.19 8.61
N ALA A 154 -1.97 -14.16 7.87
CA ALA A 154 -2.29 -12.85 8.41
C ALA A 154 -3.72 -12.75 8.97
N GLY A 155 -4.56 -13.80 8.82
CA GLY A 155 -5.96 -13.78 9.20
C GLY A 155 -6.82 -12.84 8.34
N ILE A 156 -6.39 -12.58 7.10
CA ILE A 156 -7.05 -11.65 6.18
C ILE A 156 -7.84 -12.45 5.15
N ARG A 157 -9.10 -12.07 4.87
CA ARG A 157 -9.94 -12.79 3.92
C ARG A 157 -9.38 -12.67 2.49
N PRO A 158 -9.14 -13.76 1.75
CA PRO A 158 -8.74 -13.69 0.36
C PRO A 158 -9.96 -13.60 -0.58
N LEU A 159 -9.79 -12.89 -1.70
CA LEU A 159 -10.70 -12.87 -2.85
C LEU A 159 -9.89 -13.06 -4.13
N LEU A 160 -10.18 -14.11 -4.89
CA LEU A 160 -9.59 -14.34 -6.20
C LEU A 160 -10.32 -13.50 -7.24
N LEU A 161 -9.58 -12.72 -8.02
CA LEU A 161 -10.13 -11.83 -9.05
C LEU A 161 -9.47 -12.09 -10.40
N LEU A 162 -10.18 -12.76 -11.29
CA LEU A 162 -9.81 -12.89 -12.69
C LEU A 162 -10.23 -11.63 -13.44
N ASN A 163 -9.26 -10.79 -13.81
CA ASN A 163 -9.47 -9.61 -14.64
C ASN A 163 -9.22 -9.91 -16.13
N LYS A 164 -9.66 -9.00 -16.99
CA LYS A 164 -9.51 -9.07 -18.46
C LYS A 164 -10.14 -10.32 -19.07
N THR A 165 -11.33 -10.67 -18.62
CA THR A 165 -12.10 -11.81 -19.15
C THR A 165 -12.42 -11.67 -20.64
N ASP A 166 -12.37 -10.44 -21.16
CA ASP A 166 -12.43 -10.11 -22.59
C ASP A 166 -11.29 -10.72 -23.43
N LEU A 167 -10.19 -11.14 -22.82
CA LEU A 167 -9.05 -11.79 -23.48
C LEU A 167 -9.09 -13.33 -23.43
N LEU A 168 -10.19 -13.91 -22.94
CA LEU A 168 -10.36 -15.36 -22.93
C LEU A 168 -10.65 -15.87 -24.34
N ASP A 169 -9.89 -16.89 -24.76
CA ASP A 169 -10.13 -17.65 -25.98
C ASP A 169 -10.38 -19.13 -25.63
N GLU A 170 -10.88 -19.91 -26.58
CA GLU A 170 -11.21 -21.32 -26.35
C GLU A 170 -10.01 -22.16 -25.89
N GLN A 171 -8.79 -21.76 -26.23
CA GLN A 171 -7.57 -22.50 -25.90
C GLN A 171 -7.12 -22.23 -24.46
N ASN A 172 -7.12 -20.96 -24.05
CA ASN A 172 -6.68 -20.53 -22.72
C ASN A 172 -7.77 -20.75 -21.65
N ALA A 173 -9.05 -20.69 -22.02
CA ALA A 173 -10.16 -20.83 -21.08
C ALA A 173 -10.22 -22.22 -20.45
N VAL A 174 -9.87 -23.29 -21.19
CA VAL A 174 -9.88 -24.67 -20.66
C VAL A 174 -8.82 -24.86 -19.58
N ALA A 175 -7.59 -24.43 -19.87
CA ALA A 175 -6.47 -24.54 -18.93
C ALA A 175 -6.71 -23.68 -17.68
N LEU A 176 -7.18 -22.45 -17.88
CA LEU A 176 -7.50 -21.52 -16.79
C LEU A 176 -8.63 -22.06 -15.92
N ASN A 177 -9.74 -22.51 -16.51
CA ASN A 177 -10.86 -23.07 -15.74
C ASN A 177 -10.47 -24.30 -14.94
N ARG A 178 -9.60 -25.16 -15.48
CA ARG A 178 -9.06 -26.31 -14.73
C ARG A 178 -8.26 -25.85 -13.51
N MET A 179 -7.38 -24.87 -13.67
CA MET A 179 -6.61 -24.30 -12.55
C MET A 179 -7.56 -23.65 -11.52
N LEU A 180 -8.54 -22.88 -11.97
CA LEU A 180 -9.49 -22.18 -11.10
C LEU A 180 -10.46 -23.14 -10.39
N GLY A 181 -10.75 -24.29 -10.98
CA GLY A 181 -11.56 -25.35 -10.38
C GLY A 181 -11.03 -25.80 -9.02
N VAL A 182 -9.70 -25.92 -8.89
CA VAL A 182 -9.05 -26.29 -7.62
C VAL A 182 -9.40 -25.30 -6.51
N TYR A 183 -9.31 -23.99 -6.77
CA TYR A 183 -9.62 -22.99 -5.75
C TYR A 183 -11.11 -22.89 -5.42
N ARG A 184 -11.99 -23.15 -6.39
CA ARG A 184 -13.43 -23.23 -6.17
C ARG A 184 -13.79 -24.42 -5.26
N GLU A 185 -13.17 -25.57 -5.49
CA GLU A 185 -13.34 -26.76 -4.64
C GLU A 185 -12.83 -26.54 -3.21
N LEU A 186 -11.76 -25.74 -3.05
CA LEU A 186 -11.26 -25.32 -1.74
C LEU A 186 -12.14 -24.27 -1.05
N GLY A 187 -13.18 -23.76 -1.72
CA GLY A 187 -14.14 -22.80 -1.16
C GLY A 187 -13.70 -21.34 -1.21
N TYR A 188 -12.63 -21.01 -1.96
CA TYR A 188 -12.21 -19.62 -2.10
C TYR A 188 -13.18 -18.83 -2.99
N PRO A 189 -13.59 -17.62 -2.58
CA PRO A 189 -14.42 -16.77 -3.42
C PRO A 189 -13.64 -16.33 -4.65
N LEU A 190 -14.27 -16.46 -5.81
CA LEU A 190 -13.70 -16.13 -7.10
C LEU A 190 -14.67 -15.26 -7.89
N LEU A 191 -14.17 -14.13 -8.38
CA LEU A 191 -14.90 -13.23 -9.27
C LEU A 191 -14.17 -13.10 -10.61
N GLU A 192 -14.96 -12.95 -11.65
CA GLU A 192 -14.51 -12.71 -13.01
C GLU A 192 -14.98 -11.32 -13.41
N VAL A 193 -14.05 -10.47 -13.87
CA VAL A 193 -14.32 -9.07 -14.20
C VAL A 193 -13.62 -8.67 -15.50
N SER A 194 -14.24 -7.75 -16.23
CA SER A 194 -13.55 -6.98 -17.27
C SER A 194 -13.63 -5.50 -16.92
N ALA A 195 -12.48 -4.91 -16.58
CA ALA A 195 -12.40 -3.47 -16.34
C ALA A 195 -12.79 -2.63 -17.56
N HIS A 196 -12.65 -3.16 -18.78
CA HIS A 196 -13.03 -2.48 -20.02
C HIS A 196 -14.51 -2.67 -20.37
N GLY A 197 -15.05 -3.89 -20.17
CA GLY A 197 -16.46 -4.19 -20.43
C GLY A 197 -17.43 -3.73 -19.34
N GLY A 198 -16.93 -3.50 -18.12
CA GLY A 198 -17.76 -3.19 -16.94
C GLY A 198 -18.40 -4.42 -16.30
N ASP A 199 -18.30 -5.59 -16.94
CA ASP A 199 -18.83 -6.85 -16.45
C ASP A 199 -18.18 -7.25 -15.11
N GLY A 200 -19.03 -7.67 -14.16
CA GLY A 200 -18.61 -8.11 -12.83
C GLY A 200 -18.19 -6.99 -11.86
N MET A 201 -18.05 -5.73 -12.33
CA MET A 201 -17.59 -4.62 -11.49
C MET A 201 -18.54 -4.27 -10.34
N GLN A 202 -19.87 -4.36 -10.55
CA GLN A 202 -20.85 -4.17 -9.47
C GLN A 202 -20.78 -5.26 -8.40
N GLN A 203 -20.41 -6.49 -8.78
CA GLN A 203 -20.23 -7.57 -7.81
C GLN A 203 -18.93 -7.38 -7.02
N LEU A 204 -17.87 -6.92 -7.69
CA LEU A 204 -16.64 -6.52 -7.03
C LEU A 204 -16.89 -5.39 -6.02
N GLN A 205 -17.58 -4.31 -6.41
CA GLN A 205 -17.92 -3.20 -5.49
C GLN A 205 -18.65 -3.69 -4.24
N ARG A 206 -19.62 -4.61 -4.38
CA ARG A 206 -20.33 -5.21 -3.24
C ARG A 206 -19.44 -6.07 -2.33
N GLN A 207 -18.36 -6.68 -2.85
CA GLN A 207 -17.40 -7.40 -2.01
C GLN A 207 -16.41 -6.47 -1.31
N LEU A 208 -16.16 -5.28 -1.86
CA LEU A 208 -15.24 -4.29 -1.29
C LEU A 208 -15.91 -3.38 -0.27
N ASP A 209 -17.24 -3.21 -0.36
CA ASP A 209 -17.99 -2.31 0.49
C ASP A 209 -17.80 -2.63 1.98
N GLY A 210 -17.49 -1.60 2.77
CA GLY A 210 -17.19 -1.72 4.19
C GLY A 210 -15.87 -2.42 4.56
N HIS A 211 -14.99 -2.71 3.61
CA HIS A 211 -13.73 -3.43 3.86
C HIS A 211 -12.48 -2.64 3.46
N VAL A 212 -11.45 -2.66 4.31
CA VAL A 212 -10.12 -2.20 3.92
C VAL A 212 -9.47 -3.29 3.05
N SER A 213 -9.33 -2.98 1.76
CA SER A 213 -8.94 -3.96 0.75
C SER A 213 -7.59 -3.64 0.13
N VAL A 214 -6.74 -4.66 -0.06
CA VAL A 214 -5.46 -4.53 -0.78
C VAL A 214 -5.48 -5.34 -2.07
N PHE A 215 -5.03 -4.72 -3.17
CA PHE A 215 -4.93 -5.37 -4.47
C PHE A 215 -3.50 -5.89 -4.69
N VAL A 216 -3.36 -7.21 -4.79
CA VAL A 216 -2.07 -7.89 -5.03
C VAL A 216 -2.10 -8.66 -6.34
N GLY A 217 -0.94 -8.97 -6.91
CA GLY A 217 -0.84 -9.69 -8.18
C GLY A 217 0.30 -9.22 -9.06
N GLN A 218 0.57 -9.97 -10.12
CA GLN A 218 1.66 -9.69 -11.06
C GLN A 218 1.51 -8.32 -11.75
N SER A 219 2.60 -7.73 -12.22
CA SER A 219 2.54 -6.53 -13.06
C SER A 219 1.78 -6.82 -14.35
N GLY A 220 1.01 -5.85 -14.85
CA GLY A 220 0.26 -6.00 -16.11
C GLY A 220 -1.11 -6.68 -16.01
N VAL A 221 -1.50 -7.25 -14.87
CA VAL A 221 -2.83 -7.88 -14.68
C VAL A 221 -4.00 -6.88 -14.58
N GLY A 222 -3.71 -5.56 -14.55
CA GLY A 222 -4.72 -4.50 -14.55
C GLY A 222 -5.16 -3.99 -13.18
N LYS A 223 -4.35 -4.16 -12.12
CA LYS A 223 -4.64 -3.61 -10.77
C LYS A 223 -4.92 -2.10 -10.79
N SER A 224 -4.05 -1.31 -11.42
CA SER A 224 -4.23 0.15 -11.51
C SER A 224 -5.48 0.53 -12.30
N SER A 225 -5.79 -0.21 -13.37
CA SER A 225 -7.03 -0.02 -14.13
C SER A 225 -8.27 -0.30 -13.28
N LEU A 226 -8.27 -1.39 -12.50
CA LEU A 226 -9.36 -1.70 -11.56
C LEU A 226 -9.54 -0.61 -10.50
N VAL A 227 -8.43 -0.15 -9.89
CA VAL A 227 -8.48 0.92 -8.89
C VAL A 227 -9.08 2.19 -9.49
N ASN A 228 -8.68 2.59 -10.71
CA ASN A 228 -9.24 3.76 -11.38
C ASN A 228 -10.71 3.60 -11.76
N SER A 229 -11.12 2.41 -12.18
CA SER A 229 -12.54 2.13 -12.45
C SER A 229 -13.39 2.16 -11.17
N LEU A 230 -12.82 1.80 -10.02
CA LEU A 230 -13.50 1.82 -8.72
C LEU A 230 -13.50 3.21 -8.07
N LEU A 231 -12.46 4.02 -8.33
CA LEU A 231 -12.25 5.35 -7.80
C LEU A 231 -12.10 6.37 -8.94
N PRO A 232 -13.17 6.65 -9.71
CA PRO A 232 -13.09 7.54 -10.87
C PRO A 232 -12.71 8.99 -10.51
N GLU A 233 -12.91 9.40 -9.25
CA GLU A 233 -12.54 10.73 -8.75
C GLU A 233 -11.06 10.84 -8.35
N VAL A 234 -10.35 9.72 -8.24
CA VAL A 234 -8.94 9.66 -7.86
C VAL A 234 -8.12 9.41 -9.12
N ASP A 235 -7.71 10.48 -9.80
CA ASP A 235 -6.93 10.44 -11.05
C ASP A 235 -5.50 9.88 -10.80
N THR A 236 -5.38 8.56 -10.59
CA THR A 236 -4.08 7.92 -10.46
C THR A 236 -3.47 7.71 -11.84
N ARG A 237 -2.30 8.32 -12.06
CA ARG A 237 -1.51 8.18 -13.30
C ARG A 237 -1.23 6.70 -13.57
N VAL A 238 -1.89 6.14 -14.57
CA VAL A 238 -1.55 4.82 -15.12
C VAL A 238 -0.30 4.96 -15.99
N GLY A 239 0.70 4.11 -15.78
CA GLY A 239 1.84 4.02 -16.69
C GLY A 239 1.38 3.58 -18.09
N PRO A 240 2.01 4.07 -19.18
CA PRO A 240 1.59 3.74 -20.54
C PRO A 240 1.73 2.24 -20.82
N LEU A 241 0.83 1.78 -21.71
CA LEU A 241 0.74 0.42 -22.27
C LEU A 241 2.06 -0.08 -22.87
#